data_AF-A0AAN0X6C2-F1
#
_entry.id   AF-A0AAN0X6C2-F1
#
_cell.length_a   1.000
_cell.length_b   1.000
_cell.length_c   1.000
_cell.angle_alpha   90.00
_cell.angle_beta   90.00
_cell.angle_gamma   90.00
#
_symmetry.space_group_name_H-M   'P 1'
#
loop_
_entity.id
_entity.type
_entity.pdbx_description
1 polymer ?
#
loop_
_entity_poly.entity_id
_entity_poly.type
_entity_poly.pdbx_seq_one_letter_code
_entity_poly.pdbx_strand_id
1 'polypeptide(L)'
;MKKICMAIFILNVLGLVLGCGPKSREDGPITLAGEDESRTPAGEYKSRTPAGEYKSRTPAGEDESITPAGEDESITPAGEYKSRTPAGEYKVKIPEKAYMALLESFNKFKDSLSYKPEGFDESKFENIFSTVWADVPRAQYRQVHTSLKRDVETLDNLKAIVMSLTTKTDNSEVNLRTPAELLAVLGIIGIDLGFIESNVNLIKPKDVQDVEGLGELEAMLDDVLVQREKMVGLLQNTIREAAALSDKEQIKEALKSIIDSRKDLTMRMKKCADNPICVVGRNLTSLRYKIQDKVKALINK
;
A
#
# COMPACT_ATOMS: atom_id res chain seq x y z
N MET A 1 29.71 -18.33 9.51
CA MET A 1 28.69 -18.15 10.58
C MET A 1 27.82 -16.90 10.42
N LYS A 2 28.34 -15.75 9.96
CA LYS A 2 27.55 -14.51 9.77
C LYS A 2 26.40 -14.60 8.75
N LYS A 3 26.60 -15.30 7.62
CA LYS A 3 25.59 -15.47 6.56
C LYS A 3 24.37 -16.31 6.98
N ILE A 4 24.54 -17.21 7.95
CA ILE A 4 23.48 -18.11 8.41
C ILE A 4 22.56 -17.42 9.43
N CYS A 5 23.11 -16.59 10.32
CA CYS A 5 22.29 -15.87 11.32
C CYS A 5 21.37 -14.80 10.70
N MET A 6 21.80 -14.13 9.62
CA MET A 6 21.02 -13.08 8.97
C MET A 6 19.88 -13.64 8.11
N ALA A 7 20.12 -14.75 7.40
CA ALA A 7 19.09 -15.47 6.64
C ALA A 7 18.03 -16.12 7.54
N ILE A 8 18.42 -16.66 8.70
CA ILE A 8 17.50 -17.24 9.68
C ILE A 8 16.61 -16.15 10.31
N PHE A 9 17.10 -14.93 10.51
CA PHE A 9 16.30 -13.83 11.07
C PHE A 9 15.30 -13.27 10.05
N ILE A 10 15.69 -13.13 8.78
CA ILE A 10 14.79 -12.71 7.69
C ILE A 10 13.74 -13.80 7.43
N LEU A 11 14.09 -15.09 7.46
CA LEU A 11 13.11 -16.19 7.32
C LEU A 11 12.17 -16.30 8.53
N ASN A 12 12.62 -16.04 9.75
CA ASN A 12 11.72 -16.04 10.92
C ASN A 12 10.78 -14.83 10.91
N VAL A 13 11.24 -13.66 10.45
CA VAL A 13 10.39 -12.48 10.27
C VAL A 13 9.41 -12.65 9.09
N LEU A 14 9.82 -13.28 7.98
CA LEU A 14 8.92 -13.64 6.87
C LEU A 14 7.94 -14.76 7.26
N GLY A 15 8.39 -15.76 8.02
CA GLY A 15 7.59 -16.89 8.49
C GLY A 15 6.50 -16.48 9.49
N LEU A 16 6.66 -15.34 10.18
CA LEU A 16 5.62 -14.74 11.01
C LEU A 16 4.54 -13.98 10.21
N VAL A 17 4.83 -13.55 8.98
CA VAL A 17 3.89 -12.80 8.12
C VAL A 17 2.98 -13.75 7.33
N LEU A 18 3.46 -14.96 7.00
CA LEU A 18 2.67 -16.03 6.40
C LEU A 18 2.13 -16.93 7.52
N GLY A 19 0.91 -16.68 7.99
CA GLY A 19 0.27 -17.50 9.01
C GLY A 19 0.20 -18.98 8.62
N CYS A 20 1.19 -19.76 9.05
CA CYS A 20 1.10 -21.21 9.12
C CYS A 20 0.63 -21.57 10.52
N GLY A 21 -0.68 -21.83 10.66
CA GLY A 21 -1.24 -22.50 11.83
C GLY A 21 -0.58 -23.87 12.05
N PRO A 22 -0.62 -24.42 13.28
CA PRO A 22 0.07 -25.66 13.59
C PRO A 22 -0.60 -26.80 12.84
N LYS A 23 0.08 -27.37 11.84
CA LYS A 23 -0.22 -28.71 11.35
C LYS A 23 0.84 -29.67 11.82
N SER A 24 0.34 -30.71 12.45
CA SER A 24 0.99 -31.88 13.00
C SER A 24 2.03 -32.50 12.07
N ARG A 25 3.12 -32.96 12.70
CA ARG A 25 4.15 -33.83 12.15
C ARG A 25 3.53 -35.07 11.49
N GLU A 26 3.98 -35.41 10.29
CA GLU A 26 4.26 -36.78 9.85
C GLU A 26 5.45 -36.76 8.88
N ASP A 27 6.28 -37.79 9.01
CA ASP A 27 7.60 -37.97 8.41
C ASP A 27 7.57 -38.40 6.95
N GLY A 28 8.63 -38.07 6.18
CA GLY A 28 8.97 -38.78 4.93
C GLY A 28 9.66 -37.91 3.87
N PRO A 29 10.79 -38.34 3.28
CA PRO A 29 11.52 -37.58 2.28
C PRO A 29 10.95 -37.85 0.88
N ILE A 30 10.71 -36.81 0.08
CA ILE A 30 10.39 -37.00 -1.35
C ILE A 30 11.32 -36.12 -2.19
N THR A 31 12.26 -36.84 -2.79
CA THR A 31 13.00 -36.65 -4.04
C THR A 31 12.61 -35.51 -4.97
N LEU A 32 13.65 -34.81 -5.43
CA LEU A 32 13.71 -33.90 -6.58
C LEU A 32 13.58 -34.70 -7.89
N ALA A 33 12.60 -34.36 -8.74
CA ALA A 33 12.65 -34.48 -10.21
C ALA A 33 11.34 -33.92 -10.81
N GLY A 34 11.45 -33.12 -11.86
CA GLY A 34 10.30 -32.62 -12.62
C GLY A 34 10.55 -31.23 -13.21
N GLU A 35 11.50 -31.15 -14.15
CA GLU A 35 11.50 -30.10 -15.16
C GLU A 35 10.22 -30.22 -15.97
N ASP A 36 9.48 -29.12 -16.16
CA ASP A 36 8.54 -29.05 -17.28
C ASP A 36 8.50 -27.64 -17.85
N GLU A 37 8.76 -27.59 -19.15
CA GLU A 37 8.88 -26.42 -20.00
C GLU A 37 7.52 -25.70 -20.10
N SER A 38 7.50 -24.38 -19.91
CA SER A 38 6.37 -23.56 -20.34
C SER A 38 6.74 -22.70 -21.55
N ARG A 39 6.20 -23.11 -22.69
CA ARG A 39 6.23 -22.44 -23.98
C ARG A 39 5.62 -21.04 -23.88
N THR A 40 6.35 -20.03 -24.36
CA THR A 40 5.87 -18.69 -24.69
C THR A 40 4.90 -18.69 -25.88
N PRO A 41 3.83 -17.88 -25.86
CA PRO A 41 3.27 -17.29 -27.06
C PRO A 41 3.72 -15.83 -27.19
N ALA A 42 4.44 -15.54 -28.28
CA ALA A 42 4.67 -14.19 -28.76
C ALA A 42 3.36 -13.60 -29.31
N GLY A 43 2.99 -12.41 -28.85
CA GLY A 43 1.88 -11.63 -29.36
C GLY A 43 2.27 -10.16 -29.44
N GLU A 44 2.72 -9.75 -30.63
CA GLU A 44 2.97 -8.36 -30.98
C GLU A 44 1.65 -7.57 -30.99
N TYR A 45 1.53 -6.50 -30.19
CA TYR A 45 0.51 -5.48 -30.41
C TYR A 45 1.18 -4.15 -30.75
N LYS A 46 1.22 -3.87 -32.06
CA LYS A 46 1.50 -2.55 -32.62
C LYS A 46 0.37 -1.60 -32.20
N SER A 47 0.68 -0.61 -31.36
CA SER A 47 -0.21 0.52 -31.10
C SER A 47 -0.25 1.41 -32.33
N ARG A 48 -1.42 1.51 -32.98
CA ARG A 48 -1.73 2.53 -34.00
C ARG A 48 -2.68 3.53 -33.35
N THR A 49 -2.20 4.74 -33.13
CA THR A 49 -3.00 5.92 -32.79
C THR A 49 -3.91 6.33 -33.95
N PRO A 50 -5.10 6.86 -33.65
CA PRO A 50 -5.67 7.93 -34.48
C PRO A 50 -5.75 9.21 -33.66
N ALA A 51 -5.06 10.24 -34.14
CA ALA A 51 -5.29 11.63 -33.78
C ALA A 51 -6.61 12.09 -34.44
N GLY A 52 -7.46 12.78 -33.67
CA GLY A 52 -8.70 13.38 -34.15
C GLY A 52 -8.96 14.67 -33.40
N GLU A 53 -8.46 15.77 -33.96
CA GLU A 53 -8.74 17.14 -33.54
C GLU A 53 -10.22 17.48 -33.77
N TYR A 54 -10.94 17.91 -32.74
CA TYR A 54 -12.27 18.51 -32.89
C TYR A 54 -12.13 20.01 -33.17
N LYS A 55 -12.28 20.40 -34.45
CA LYS A 55 -12.58 21.78 -34.83
C LYS A 55 -14.09 21.95 -34.98
N SER A 56 -14.67 22.86 -34.19
CA SER A 56 -16.04 23.33 -34.36
C SER A 56 -16.15 24.20 -35.63
N ARG A 57 -17.09 23.88 -36.51
CA ARG A 57 -17.65 24.81 -37.50
C ARG A 57 -19.16 24.59 -37.59
N THR A 58 -19.90 25.63 -37.24
CA THR A 58 -21.32 25.86 -37.54
C THR A 58 -21.55 26.04 -39.04
N PRO A 59 -22.61 25.49 -39.65
CA PRO A 59 -23.09 25.96 -40.93
C PRO A 59 -24.10 27.10 -40.75
N ALA A 60 -23.97 28.10 -41.62
CA ALA A 60 -24.90 29.19 -41.83
C ALA A 60 -26.23 28.68 -42.40
N GLY A 61 -27.33 29.30 -41.98
CA GLY A 61 -28.64 29.16 -42.60
C GLY A 61 -29.19 30.55 -42.90
N GLU A 62 -29.14 30.91 -44.18
CA GLU A 62 -30.03 31.88 -44.80
C GLU A 62 -30.50 31.19 -46.09
N ASP A 63 -31.81 31.09 -46.29
CA ASP A 63 -32.39 31.30 -47.61
C ASP A 63 -33.90 31.54 -47.51
N GLU A 64 -34.31 32.57 -48.24
CA GLU A 64 -35.63 33.15 -48.32
C GLU A 64 -36.63 32.31 -49.13
N SER A 65 -37.89 32.69 -48.96
CA SER A 65 -39.14 32.15 -49.49
C SER A 65 -39.30 32.09 -51.01
N ILE A 66 -39.95 31.02 -51.53
CA ILE A 66 -40.90 31.06 -52.66
C ILE A 66 -42.01 29.99 -52.45
N THR A 67 -43.28 30.39 -52.60
CA THR A 67 -44.52 29.57 -52.76
C THR A 67 -45.04 29.65 -54.21
N PRO A 68 -46.12 28.96 -54.66
CA PRO A 68 -46.66 27.61 -54.41
C PRO A 68 -47.08 26.85 -55.71
N ALA A 69 -47.54 25.59 -55.62
CA ALA A 69 -48.67 24.94 -56.35
C ALA A 69 -48.45 23.43 -56.66
N GLY A 70 -49.52 22.62 -56.51
CA GLY A 70 -49.65 21.31 -57.17
C GLY A 70 -50.14 20.17 -56.27
N GLU A 71 -51.40 19.79 -56.46
CA GLU A 71 -52.15 18.66 -55.88
C GLU A 71 -51.56 17.29 -56.29
N ASP A 72 -51.61 16.26 -55.42
CA ASP A 72 -52.55 15.13 -55.54
C ASP A 72 -52.35 14.05 -54.45
N GLU A 73 -53.42 13.29 -54.19
CA GLU A 73 -53.66 12.37 -53.07
C GLU A 73 -52.89 11.02 -53.09
N SER A 74 -52.59 10.45 -51.91
CA SER A 74 -52.91 9.02 -51.56
C SER A 74 -52.42 8.55 -50.16
N ILE A 75 -53.38 8.36 -49.25
CA ILE A 75 -53.67 7.20 -48.37
C ILE A 75 -52.52 6.49 -47.55
N THR A 76 -52.39 6.86 -46.26
CA THR A 76 -52.26 6.11 -44.94
C THR A 76 -51.55 4.72 -44.77
N PRO A 77 -51.20 4.22 -43.53
CA PRO A 77 -51.02 4.85 -42.18
C PRO A 77 -49.85 4.32 -41.28
N ALA A 78 -49.71 4.98 -40.10
CA ALA A 78 -49.33 4.45 -38.77
C ALA A 78 -47.85 4.39 -38.34
N GLY A 79 -47.54 5.11 -37.24
CA GLY A 79 -46.34 4.91 -36.43
C GLY A 79 -45.94 6.14 -35.62
N GLU A 80 -46.73 6.52 -34.61
CA GLU A 80 -46.31 7.50 -33.61
C GLU A 80 -45.06 7.01 -32.87
N TYR A 81 -43.92 7.67 -33.04
CA TYR A 81 -42.79 7.56 -32.12
C TYR A 81 -42.58 8.90 -31.42
N LYS A 82 -43.40 9.15 -30.39
CA LYS A 82 -43.05 10.08 -29.32
C LYS A 82 -41.82 9.50 -28.59
N SER A 83 -40.63 9.91 -28.98
CA SER A 83 -39.42 9.65 -28.18
C SER A 83 -39.48 10.53 -26.94
N ARG A 84 -40.13 10.02 -25.90
CA ARG A 84 -40.02 10.53 -24.53
C ARG A 84 -38.67 10.03 -24.01
N THR A 85 -37.69 10.91 -23.91
CA THR A 85 -36.49 10.67 -23.10
C THR A 85 -36.89 10.86 -21.63
N PRO A 86 -36.88 9.84 -20.76
CA PRO A 86 -36.85 10.11 -19.34
C PRO A 86 -35.39 10.43 -18.99
N ALA A 87 -35.13 11.67 -18.60
CA ALA A 87 -33.97 12.00 -17.80
C ALA A 87 -34.08 11.19 -16.48
N GLY A 88 -33.47 10.01 -16.47
CA GLY A 88 -33.41 9.17 -15.29
C GLY A 88 -32.42 9.79 -14.31
N GLU A 89 -32.92 10.44 -13.26
CA GLU A 89 -32.17 10.58 -12.02
C GLU A 89 -31.82 9.17 -11.53
N TYR A 90 -30.57 8.76 -11.73
CA TYR A 90 -30.08 7.50 -11.20
C TYR A 90 -30.12 7.57 -9.67
N LYS A 91 -31.18 7.05 -9.05
CA LYS A 91 -31.25 6.87 -7.59
C LYS A 91 -30.17 5.86 -7.20
N VAL A 92 -29.02 6.38 -6.77
CA VAL A 92 -27.95 5.59 -6.14
C VAL A 92 -28.56 4.78 -5.00
N LYS A 93 -28.39 3.46 -5.03
CA LYS A 93 -28.95 2.58 -3.99
C LYS A 93 -28.13 2.73 -2.70
N ILE A 94 -28.74 2.47 -1.56
CA ILE A 94 -28.08 2.60 -0.24
C ILE A 94 -26.76 1.77 -0.15
N PRO A 95 -26.68 0.52 -0.64
CA PRO A 95 -25.43 -0.24 -0.67
C PRO A 95 -24.33 0.40 -1.53
N GLU A 96 -24.71 1.01 -2.65
CA GLU A 96 -23.78 1.72 -3.53
C GLU A 96 -23.20 2.96 -2.82
N LYS A 97 -24.03 3.71 -2.09
CA LYS A 97 -23.57 4.84 -1.29
C LYS A 97 -22.54 4.42 -0.22
N ALA A 98 -22.80 3.34 0.52
CA ALA A 98 -21.88 2.84 1.54
C ALA A 98 -20.56 2.36 0.93
N TYR A 99 -20.62 1.67 -0.21
CA TYR A 99 -19.41 1.27 -0.93
C TYR A 99 -18.58 2.48 -1.41
N MET A 100 -19.23 3.55 -1.88
CA MET A 100 -18.53 4.77 -2.30
C MET A 100 -17.85 5.48 -1.13
N ALA A 101 -18.46 5.50 0.06
CA ALA A 101 -17.85 6.05 1.27
C ALA A 101 -16.61 5.23 1.69
N LEU A 102 -16.73 3.89 1.72
CA LEU A 102 -15.59 2.99 1.92
C LEU A 102 -14.45 3.27 0.91
N LEU A 103 -14.79 3.44 -0.37
CA LEU A 103 -13.81 3.71 -1.41
C LEU A 103 -13.11 5.06 -1.21
N GLU A 104 -13.82 6.07 -0.72
CA GLU A 104 -13.23 7.37 -0.37
C GLU A 104 -12.19 7.23 0.75
N SER A 105 -12.53 6.58 1.86
CA SER A 105 -11.59 6.32 2.96
C SER A 105 -10.41 5.45 2.52
N PHE A 106 -10.67 4.44 1.70
CA PHE A 106 -9.61 3.60 1.14
C PHE A 106 -8.64 4.38 0.25
N ASN A 107 -9.15 5.28 -0.60
CA ASN A 107 -8.31 6.12 -1.44
C ASN A 107 -7.47 7.09 -0.60
N LYS A 108 -8.03 7.72 0.45
CA LYS A 108 -7.24 8.56 1.38
C LYS A 108 -6.08 7.78 2.02
N PHE A 109 -6.34 6.54 2.45
CA PHE A 109 -5.31 5.65 2.97
C PHE A 109 -4.24 5.31 1.91
N LYS A 110 -4.67 4.97 0.69
CA LYS A 110 -3.78 4.64 -0.43
C LYS A 110 -2.93 5.84 -0.86
N ASP A 111 -3.51 7.02 -0.94
CA ASP A 111 -2.81 8.27 -1.25
C ASP A 111 -1.74 8.53 -0.20
N SER A 112 -2.05 8.28 1.07
CA SER A 112 -1.06 8.36 2.14
C SER A 112 0.10 7.37 1.97
N LEU A 113 -0.16 6.10 1.60
CA LEU A 113 0.88 5.10 1.34
C LEU A 113 1.72 5.37 0.08
N SER A 114 1.07 5.86 -0.97
CA SER A 114 1.69 6.13 -2.27
C SER A 114 2.24 7.55 -2.40
N TYR A 115 2.06 8.38 -1.37
CA TYR A 115 2.57 9.75 -1.33
C TYR A 115 4.05 9.82 -1.68
N LYS A 116 4.38 10.59 -2.72
CA LYS A 116 5.73 10.81 -3.19
C LYS A 116 5.97 12.33 -3.21
N PRO A 117 6.81 12.87 -2.30
CA PRO A 117 7.09 14.30 -2.30
C PRO A 117 7.88 14.70 -3.55
N GLU A 118 7.75 15.97 -3.94
CA GLU A 118 8.57 16.54 -5.00
C GLU A 118 10.06 16.40 -4.68
N GLY A 119 10.87 16.04 -5.67
CA GLY A 119 12.30 15.79 -5.48
C GLY A 119 12.67 14.44 -4.87
N PHE A 120 11.70 13.59 -4.51
CA PHE A 120 11.99 12.23 -4.03
C PHE A 120 12.59 11.36 -5.15
N ASP A 121 13.81 10.90 -4.90
CA ASP A 121 14.57 9.99 -5.75
C ASP A 121 15.11 8.85 -4.89
N GLU A 122 14.57 7.65 -5.12
CA GLU A 122 14.92 6.44 -4.37
C GLU A 122 16.40 6.08 -4.48
N SER A 123 17.05 6.42 -5.61
CA SER A 123 18.45 6.07 -5.86
C SER A 123 19.42 6.75 -4.87
N LYS A 124 19.05 7.94 -4.36
CA LYS A 124 19.88 8.71 -3.39
C LYS A 124 20.04 8.03 -2.04
N PHE A 125 19.16 7.08 -1.73
CA PHE A 125 19.09 6.36 -0.46
C PHE A 125 19.52 4.90 -0.58
N GLU A 126 19.88 4.42 -1.78
CA GLU A 126 20.31 3.02 -1.99
C GLU A 126 21.48 2.63 -1.08
N ASN A 127 22.36 3.57 -0.79
CA ASN A 127 23.54 3.34 0.04
C ASN A 127 23.22 3.00 1.50
N ILE A 128 22.06 3.45 2.02
CA ILE A 128 21.56 3.06 3.34
C ILE A 128 21.46 1.54 3.41
N PHE A 129 20.84 0.96 2.38
CA PHE A 129 20.52 -0.45 2.34
C PHE A 129 21.67 -1.29 1.85
N SER A 130 22.42 -0.89 0.81
CA SER A 130 23.56 -1.69 0.35
C SER A 130 24.65 -1.84 1.39
N THR A 131 24.79 -0.87 2.31
CA THR A 131 25.72 -0.94 3.45
C THR A 131 25.32 -2.00 4.49
N VAL A 132 24.02 -2.17 4.74
CA VAL A 132 23.49 -2.98 5.85
C VAL A 132 22.90 -4.32 5.38
N TRP A 133 22.36 -4.34 4.17
CA TRP A 133 21.50 -5.35 3.56
C TRP A 133 21.96 -5.72 2.14
N ALA A 134 23.27 -5.86 1.92
CA ALA A 134 23.84 -6.18 0.60
C ALA A 134 23.19 -7.39 -0.11
N ASP A 135 22.69 -8.36 0.66
CA ASP A 135 22.08 -9.60 0.14
C ASP A 135 20.52 -9.54 0.07
N VAL A 136 19.90 -8.41 0.41
CA VAL A 136 18.43 -8.27 0.42
C VAL A 136 17.92 -7.68 -0.91
N PRO A 137 16.85 -8.23 -1.52
CA PRO A 137 16.28 -7.67 -2.73
C PRO A 137 15.81 -6.22 -2.55
N ARG A 138 16.17 -5.35 -3.50
CA ARG A 138 15.80 -3.91 -3.51
C ARG A 138 14.31 -3.65 -3.30
N ALA A 139 13.44 -4.55 -3.74
CA ALA A 139 12.00 -4.45 -3.57
C ALA A 139 11.57 -4.28 -2.10
N GLN A 140 12.38 -4.76 -1.14
CA GLN A 140 12.11 -4.64 0.29
C GLN A 140 12.45 -3.24 0.85
N TYR A 141 13.31 -2.46 0.18
CA TYR A 141 13.67 -1.10 0.59
C TYR A 141 12.48 -0.15 0.49
N ARG A 142 11.61 -0.39 -0.50
CA ARG A 142 10.37 0.37 -0.69
C ARG A 142 9.49 0.41 0.55
N GLN A 143 9.52 -0.63 1.39
CA GLN A 143 8.72 -0.68 2.61
C GLN A 143 9.25 0.28 3.68
N VAL A 144 10.58 0.42 3.78
CA VAL A 144 11.21 1.42 4.65
C VAL A 144 10.83 2.83 4.17
N HIS A 145 10.93 3.11 2.86
CA HIS A 145 10.50 4.39 2.31
C HIS A 145 9.03 4.69 2.61
N THR A 146 8.13 3.72 2.43
CA THR A 146 6.70 3.89 2.73
C THR A 146 6.46 4.16 4.21
N SER A 147 7.17 3.47 5.12
CA SER A 147 7.03 3.67 6.58
C SER A 147 7.37 5.09 7.04
N LEU A 148 8.24 5.77 6.30
CA LEU A 148 8.68 7.15 6.55
C LEU A 148 8.00 8.15 5.63
N LYS A 149 6.92 7.75 4.94
CA LYS A 149 6.16 8.59 3.99
C LYS A 149 7.04 9.21 2.89
N ARG A 150 8.16 8.54 2.56
CA ARG A 150 9.16 9.00 1.58
C ARG A 150 9.70 10.41 1.88
N ASP A 151 9.67 10.81 3.15
CA ASP A 151 10.14 12.11 3.59
C ASP A 151 11.65 12.23 3.41
N VAL A 152 12.07 13.18 2.57
CA VAL A 152 13.46 13.30 2.11
C VAL A 152 14.39 13.63 3.29
N GLU A 153 13.99 14.58 4.14
CA GLU A 153 14.78 14.98 5.31
C GLU A 153 14.96 13.81 6.29
N THR A 154 13.89 13.07 6.57
CA THR A 154 13.95 11.88 7.44
C THR A 154 14.85 10.80 6.85
N LEU A 155 14.84 10.59 5.53
CA LEU A 155 15.69 9.60 4.88
C LEU A 155 17.17 10.03 4.84
N ASP A 156 17.45 11.32 4.69
CA ASP A 156 18.81 11.85 4.84
C ASP A 156 19.31 11.70 6.29
N ASN A 157 18.46 11.96 7.28
CA ASN A 157 18.77 11.71 8.69
C ASN A 157 19.04 10.22 8.96
N LEU A 158 18.20 9.33 8.41
CA LEU A 158 18.42 7.88 8.50
C LEU A 158 19.74 7.45 7.86
N LYS A 159 20.09 8.03 6.70
CA LYS A 159 21.37 7.79 6.04
C LYS A 159 22.54 8.23 6.92
N ALA A 160 22.47 9.41 7.52
CA ALA A 160 23.50 9.90 8.43
C ALA A 160 23.67 8.97 9.64
N ILE A 161 22.56 8.54 10.27
CA ILE A 161 22.57 7.57 11.37
C ILE A 161 23.25 6.27 10.96
N VAL A 162 22.85 5.69 9.83
CA VAL A 162 23.43 4.42 9.36
C VAL A 162 24.92 4.60 9.12
N MET A 163 25.34 5.66 8.43
CA MET A 163 26.77 5.95 8.21
C MET A 163 27.54 6.11 9.54
N SER A 164 27.00 6.87 10.50
CA SER A 164 27.61 7.04 11.83
C SER A 164 27.77 5.71 12.56
N LEU A 165 26.76 4.84 12.53
CA LEU A 165 26.80 3.54 13.19
C LEU A 165 27.73 2.55 12.49
N THR A 166 27.91 2.68 11.16
CA THR A 166 28.73 1.75 10.37
C THR A 166 30.16 2.22 10.09
N THR A 167 30.51 3.45 10.45
CA THR A 167 31.87 3.97 10.26
C THR A 167 32.84 3.24 11.18
N LYS A 168 33.95 2.73 10.62
CA LYS A 168 35.01 2.05 11.39
C LYS A 168 35.71 3.04 12.32
N THR A 169 35.93 2.62 13.56
CA THR A 169 36.79 3.30 14.53
C THR A 169 37.83 2.27 14.98
N ASP A 170 39.12 2.55 14.78
CA ASP A 170 40.32 1.80 15.19
C ASP A 170 40.20 0.27 15.30
N ASN A 171 40.70 -0.46 14.28
CA ASN A 171 40.87 -1.93 14.24
C ASN A 171 39.68 -2.82 14.67
N SER A 172 38.50 -2.24 14.91
CA SER A 172 37.29 -2.95 15.28
C SER A 172 36.42 -3.28 14.06
N GLU A 173 35.73 -4.42 14.14
CA GLU A 173 34.82 -4.83 13.07
C GLU A 173 33.53 -3.99 13.11
N VAL A 174 33.01 -3.62 11.93
CA VAL A 174 31.77 -2.84 11.84
C VAL A 174 30.60 -3.64 12.42
N ASN A 175 29.91 -3.07 13.41
CA ASN A 175 28.71 -3.68 13.98
C ASN A 175 27.47 -3.26 13.19
N LEU A 176 27.01 -4.14 12.31
CA LEU A 176 25.80 -3.92 11.49
C LEU A 176 24.50 -4.28 12.21
N ARG A 177 24.54 -4.74 13.46
CA ARG A 177 23.35 -5.26 14.16
C ARG A 177 22.29 -4.19 14.36
N THR A 178 22.63 -3.08 15.01
CA THR A 178 21.68 -1.97 15.27
C THR A 178 21.07 -1.42 13.98
N PRO A 179 21.85 -1.03 12.95
CA PRO A 179 21.25 -0.52 11.72
C PRO A 179 20.39 -1.57 11.00
N ALA A 180 20.77 -2.85 11.04
CA ALA A 180 19.95 -3.92 10.46
C ALA A 180 18.62 -4.11 11.22
N GLU A 181 18.64 -4.09 12.55
CA GLU A 181 17.43 -4.17 13.39
C GLU A 181 16.52 -2.97 13.14
N LEU A 182 17.07 -1.75 13.06
CA LEU A 182 16.32 -0.54 12.75
C LEU A 182 15.60 -0.64 11.41
N LEU A 183 16.34 -0.94 10.33
CA LEU A 183 15.77 -1.04 8.99
C LEU A 183 14.72 -2.16 8.92
N ALA A 184 14.93 -3.27 9.63
CA ALA A 184 13.98 -4.38 9.63
C ALA A 184 12.65 -3.98 10.27
N VAL A 185 12.68 -3.28 11.40
CA VAL A 185 11.46 -2.79 12.05
C VAL A 185 10.71 -1.80 11.15
N LEU A 186 11.42 -0.85 10.53
CA LEU A 186 10.82 0.10 9.58
C LEU A 186 10.16 -0.64 8.39
N GLY A 187 10.84 -1.65 7.84
CA GLY A 187 10.33 -2.48 6.77
C GLY A 187 9.05 -3.24 7.17
N ILE A 188 9.01 -3.84 8.35
CA ILE A 188 7.82 -4.55 8.88
C ILE A 188 6.63 -3.61 8.99
N ILE A 189 6.83 -2.38 9.49
CA ILE A 189 5.78 -1.37 9.58
C ILE A 189 5.19 -1.08 8.19
N GLY A 190 6.04 -0.94 7.16
CA GLY A 190 5.57 -0.79 5.78
C GLY A 190 4.77 -1.99 5.26
N ILE A 191 5.23 -3.22 5.55
CA ILE A 191 4.55 -4.46 5.12
C ILE A 191 3.15 -4.60 5.72
N ASP A 192 2.98 -4.32 7.03
CA ASP A 192 1.67 -4.40 7.69
C ASP A 192 0.63 -3.51 6.98
N LEU A 193 1.04 -2.31 6.55
CA LEU A 193 0.17 -1.38 5.83
C LEU A 193 -0.18 -1.88 4.42
N GLY A 194 0.79 -2.44 3.69
CA GLY A 194 0.54 -3.04 2.37
C GLY A 194 -0.40 -4.25 2.42
N PHE A 195 -0.40 -5.01 3.52
CA PHE A 195 -1.36 -6.10 3.72
C PHE A 195 -2.79 -5.57 3.87
N ILE A 196 -2.98 -4.49 4.63
CA ILE A 196 -4.30 -3.84 4.76
C ILE A 196 -4.81 -3.41 3.39
N GLU A 197 -3.96 -2.74 2.61
CA GLU A 197 -4.30 -2.31 1.25
C GLU A 197 -4.74 -3.49 0.37
N SER A 198 -3.97 -4.57 0.40
CA SER A 198 -4.25 -5.77 -0.40
C SER A 198 -5.58 -6.44 -0.04
N ASN A 199 -5.97 -6.45 1.24
CA ASN A 199 -7.22 -7.08 1.66
C ASN A 199 -8.44 -6.28 1.22
N VAL A 200 -8.42 -4.96 1.39
CA VAL A 200 -9.57 -4.11 1.02
C VAL A 200 -9.81 -4.14 -0.49
N ASN A 201 -8.74 -4.22 -1.28
CA ASN A 201 -8.81 -4.39 -2.75
C ASN A 201 -9.56 -5.67 -3.21
N LEU A 202 -9.81 -6.63 -2.32
CA LEU A 202 -10.59 -7.83 -2.65
C LEU A 202 -12.10 -7.56 -2.72
N ILE A 203 -12.58 -6.45 -2.14
CA ILE A 203 -14.01 -6.11 -2.14
C ILE A 203 -14.44 -5.68 -3.54
N LYS A 204 -15.53 -6.26 -4.05
CA LYS A 204 -16.14 -5.90 -5.33
C LYS A 204 -17.52 -5.30 -5.12
N PRO A 205 -17.85 -4.17 -5.76
CA PRO A 205 -19.10 -3.43 -5.49
C PRO A 205 -20.37 -4.21 -5.81
N LYS A 206 -20.33 -5.11 -6.81
CA LYS A 206 -21.52 -5.86 -7.25
C LYS A 206 -21.95 -6.95 -6.26
N ASP A 207 -21.02 -7.39 -5.42
CA ASP A 207 -21.19 -8.60 -4.61
C ASP A 207 -21.56 -8.29 -3.15
N VAL A 208 -21.50 -7.01 -2.74
CA VAL A 208 -21.72 -6.62 -1.33
C VAL A 208 -23.01 -5.83 -1.15
N GLN A 209 -24.00 -6.44 -0.51
CA GLN A 209 -25.25 -5.78 -0.08
C GLN A 209 -25.24 -5.38 1.41
N ASP A 210 -24.22 -5.82 2.16
CA ASP A 210 -24.10 -5.59 3.60
C ASP A 210 -23.62 -4.15 3.91
N VAL A 211 -24.59 -3.24 4.01
CA VAL A 211 -24.37 -1.81 4.27
C VAL A 211 -23.65 -1.57 5.60
N GLU A 212 -24.04 -2.30 6.65
CA GLU A 212 -23.47 -2.14 7.99
C GLU A 212 -22.02 -2.61 8.02
N GLY A 213 -21.73 -3.78 7.45
CA GLY A 213 -20.37 -4.30 7.37
C GLY A 213 -19.44 -3.44 6.52
N LEU A 214 -19.95 -2.77 5.47
CA LEU A 214 -19.20 -1.77 4.71
C LEU A 214 -18.85 -0.54 5.57
N GLY A 215 -19.81 -0.02 6.33
CA GLY A 215 -19.59 1.12 7.23
C GLY A 215 -18.61 0.81 8.38
N GLU A 216 -18.66 -0.40 8.94
CA GLU A 216 -17.65 -0.82 9.92
C GLU A 216 -16.25 -0.90 9.31
N LEU A 217 -16.13 -1.40 8.07
CA LEU A 217 -14.86 -1.48 7.36
C LEU A 217 -14.30 -0.08 7.01
N GLU A 218 -15.18 0.84 6.62
CA GLU A 218 -14.85 2.26 6.41
C GLU A 218 -14.26 2.88 7.69
N ALA A 219 -14.94 2.74 8.83
CA ALA A 219 -14.46 3.27 10.11
C ALA A 219 -13.11 2.66 10.52
N MET A 220 -12.89 1.36 10.28
CA MET A 220 -11.59 0.73 10.52
C MET A 220 -10.48 1.31 9.65
N LEU A 221 -10.78 1.70 8.40
CA LEU A 221 -9.80 2.32 7.51
C LEU A 221 -9.45 3.75 7.89
N ASP A 222 -10.44 4.52 8.34
CA ASP A 222 -10.20 5.85 8.91
C ASP A 222 -9.27 5.75 10.13
N ASP A 223 -9.53 4.77 11.01
CA ASP A 223 -8.65 4.48 12.14
C ASP A 223 -7.23 4.09 11.70
N VAL A 224 -7.09 3.26 10.66
CA VAL A 224 -5.78 2.91 10.09
C VAL A 224 -5.04 4.15 9.61
N LEU A 225 -5.71 5.07 8.91
CA LEU A 225 -5.10 6.31 8.44
C LEU A 225 -4.62 7.17 9.63
N VAL A 226 -5.44 7.32 10.67
CA VAL A 226 -5.04 8.05 11.89
C VAL A 226 -3.82 7.42 12.54
N GLN A 227 -3.80 6.09 12.71
CA GLN A 227 -2.65 5.40 13.29
C GLN A 227 -1.40 5.50 12.40
N ARG A 228 -1.56 5.46 11.07
CA ARG A 228 -0.46 5.62 10.11
C ARG A 228 0.20 6.98 10.24
N GLU A 229 -0.57 8.07 10.22
CA GLU A 229 -0.01 9.42 10.35
C GLU A 229 0.67 9.63 11.70
N LYS A 230 0.10 9.08 12.77
CA LYS A 230 0.73 9.09 14.10
C LYS A 230 2.04 8.31 14.12
N MET A 231 2.08 7.12 13.52
CA MET A 231 3.30 6.31 13.40
C MET A 231 4.39 7.07 12.65
N VAL A 232 4.06 7.65 11.48
CA VAL A 232 5.01 8.43 10.68
C VAL A 232 5.62 9.56 11.52
N GLY A 233 4.80 10.36 12.20
CA GLY A 233 5.32 11.46 13.03
C GLY A 233 6.24 10.99 14.16
N LEU A 234 5.92 9.87 14.81
CA LEU A 234 6.78 9.29 15.85
C LEU A 234 8.11 8.79 15.28
N LEU A 235 8.09 8.08 14.15
CA LEU A 235 9.30 7.58 13.50
C LEU A 235 10.21 8.73 13.04
N GLN A 236 9.63 9.74 12.36
CA GLN A 236 10.36 10.91 11.86
C GLN A 236 11.03 11.69 13.01
N ASN A 237 10.31 11.92 14.11
CA ASN A 237 10.86 12.62 15.27
C ASN A 237 12.02 11.85 15.93
N THR A 238 11.84 10.56 16.18
CA THR A 238 12.91 9.74 16.77
C THR A 238 14.14 9.70 15.87
N ILE A 239 13.97 9.58 14.56
CA ILE A 239 15.08 9.59 13.59
C ILE A 239 15.78 10.96 13.59
N ARG A 240 15.03 12.06 13.60
CA ARG A 240 15.59 13.42 13.67
C ARG A 240 16.40 13.64 14.95
N GLU A 241 15.88 13.22 16.10
CA GLU A 241 16.57 13.32 17.39
C GLU A 241 17.86 12.48 17.41
N ALA A 242 17.80 11.24 16.91
CA ALA A 242 18.96 10.37 16.84
C ALA A 242 20.05 10.92 15.88
N ALA A 243 19.66 11.53 14.76
CA ALA A 243 20.60 12.09 13.79
C ALA A 243 21.35 13.33 14.29
N ALA A 244 20.81 14.04 15.29
CA ALA A 244 21.47 15.18 15.91
C ALA A 244 22.60 14.80 16.87
N LEU A 245 22.76 13.51 17.19
CA LEU A 245 23.75 13.00 18.12
C LEU A 245 25.04 12.60 17.39
N SER A 246 26.19 12.82 18.03
CA SER A 246 27.51 12.45 17.48
C SER A 246 28.07 11.15 18.06
N ASP A 247 27.62 10.76 19.27
CA ASP A 247 28.09 9.56 19.95
C ASP A 247 27.28 8.31 19.54
N LYS A 248 27.97 7.22 19.21
CA LYS A 248 27.33 5.99 18.71
C LYS A 248 26.41 5.33 19.73
N GLU A 249 26.74 5.38 21.03
CA GLU A 249 25.91 4.78 22.07
C GLU A 249 24.68 5.63 22.35
N GLN A 250 24.80 6.95 22.32
CA GLN A 250 23.66 7.86 22.40
C GLN A 250 22.71 7.69 21.20
N ILE A 251 23.23 7.54 19.98
CA ILE A 251 22.42 7.23 18.78
C ILE A 251 21.66 5.91 18.99
N LYS A 252 22.33 4.85 19.46
CA LYS A 252 21.69 3.55 19.73
C LYS A 252 20.59 3.67 20.79
N GLU A 253 20.82 4.45 21.84
CA GLU A 253 19.85 4.68 22.90
C GLU A 253 18.59 5.38 22.36
N ALA A 254 18.77 6.45 21.59
CA ALA A 254 17.68 7.19 20.98
C ALA A 254 16.80 6.30 20.07
N LEU A 255 17.41 5.33 19.38
CA LEU A 255 16.72 4.43 18.46
C LEU A 255 16.03 3.24 19.14
N LYS A 256 16.23 3.00 20.44
CA LYS A 256 15.62 1.86 21.15
C LYS A 256 14.10 1.85 21.06
N SER A 257 13.46 3.01 21.09
CA SER A 257 12.00 3.10 20.99
C SER A 257 11.47 2.50 19.68
N ILE A 258 12.19 2.67 18.56
CA ILE A 258 11.88 2.01 17.29
C ILE A 258 12.26 0.53 17.37
N ILE A 259 13.52 0.23 17.68
CA ILE A 259 14.08 -1.13 17.59
C ILE A 259 13.34 -2.12 18.49
N ASP A 260 12.95 -1.69 19.68
CA ASP A 260 12.27 -2.54 20.67
C ASP A 260 10.75 -2.60 20.46
N SER A 261 10.17 -1.73 19.61
CA SER A 261 8.71 -1.64 19.40
C SER A 261 8.08 -2.94 18.88
N ARG A 262 8.88 -3.81 18.23
CA ARG A 262 8.42 -5.06 17.62
C ARG A 262 9.02 -6.33 18.25
N LYS A 263 9.90 -6.20 19.26
CA LYS A 263 10.51 -7.37 19.95
C LYS A 263 9.49 -8.20 20.75
N ASP A 264 8.31 -7.66 21.01
CA ASP A 264 7.30 -8.23 21.93
C ASP A 264 6.16 -8.98 21.20
N LEU A 265 6.26 -9.22 19.89
CA LEU A 265 5.20 -9.88 19.10
C LEU A 265 5.01 -11.37 19.43
N THR A 266 5.96 -12.01 20.15
CA THR A 266 5.95 -13.46 20.41
C THR A 266 5.67 -13.86 21.86
N MET A 267 5.71 -12.97 22.86
CA MET A 267 5.43 -13.34 24.26
C MET A 267 4.85 -12.18 25.10
N ARG A 268 3.57 -12.33 25.49
CA ARG A 268 2.83 -11.56 26.53
C ARG A 268 2.67 -10.05 26.27
N MET A 269 1.43 -9.70 25.97
CA MET A 269 0.82 -8.39 25.68
C MET A 269 1.05 -7.21 26.69
N LYS A 270 2.01 -7.25 27.63
CA LYS A 270 2.05 -6.31 28.78
C LYS A 270 3.01 -5.11 28.71
N LYS A 271 3.92 -4.95 27.74
CA LYS A 271 5.03 -3.95 27.84
C LYS A 271 5.08 -2.77 26.85
N CYS A 272 4.01 -2.41 26.14
CA CYS A 272 4.06 -1.18 25.30
C CYS A 272 3.85 0.14 26.07
N ALA A 273 3.46 0.13 27.35
CA ALA A 273 2.81 1.27 28.00
C ALA A 273 3.55 2.62 27.86
N ASP A 274 4.88 2.60 27.87
CA ASP A 274 5.69 3.82 27.81
C ASP A 274 6.32 4.08 26.42
N ASN A 275 6.06 3.23 25.42
CA ASN A 275 6.59 3.38 24.06
C ASN A 275 5.46 3.66 23.06
N PRO A 276 5.26 4.93 22.65
CA PRO A 276 4.21 5.30 21.70
C PRO A 276 4.27 4.56 20.36
N ILE A 277 5.48 4.26 19.85
CA ILE A 277 5.66 3.52 18.60
C ILE A 277 5.15 2.08 18.75
N CYS A 278 5.44 1.44 19.89
CA CYS A 278 4.93 0.12 20.23
C CYS A 278 3.40 0.10 20.30
N VAL A 279 2.79 1.10 20.96
CA VAL A 279 1.33 1.22 21.07
C VAL A 279 0.67 1.36 19.71
N VAL A 280 1.14 2.30 18.88
CA VAL A 280 0.58 2.54 17.55
C VAL A 280 0.81 1.33 16.64
N GLY A 281 1.98 0.68 16.73
CA GLY A 281 2.28 -0.55 16.00
C GLY A 281 1.30 -1.68 16.33
N ARG A 282 0.96 -1.86 17.61
CA ARG A 282 -0.06 -2.85 18.03
C ARG A 282 -1.45 -2.51 17.51
N ASN A 283 -1.83 -1.23 17.53
CA ASN A 283 -3.13 -0.80 17.00
C ASN A 283 -3.23 -1.12 15.50
N LEU A 284 -2.19 -0.80 14.71
CA LEU A 284 -2.13 -1.12 13.29
C LEU A 284 -2.22 -2.64 13.04
N THR A 285 -1.48 -3.45 13.80
CA THR A 285 -1.56 -4.91 13.69
C THR A 285 -2.95 -5.44 14.07
N SER A 286 -3.59 -4.88 15.10
CA SER A 286 -4.96 -5.26 15.48
C SER A 286 -5.97 -4.91 14.38
N LEU A 287 -5.91 -3.69 13.84
CA LEU A 287 -6.75 -3.25 12.73
C LEU A 287 -6.54 -4.12 11.49
N ARG A 288 -5.30 -4.49 11.18
CA ARG A 288 -4.97 -5.41 10.09
C ARG A 288 -5.76 -6.72 10.18
N TYR A 289 -5.76 -7.38 11.35
CA TYR A 289 -6.50 -8.63 11.53
C TYR A 289 -8.02 -8.42 11.48
N LYS A 290 -8.54 -7.37 12.13
CA LYS A 290 -9.98 -7.04 12.11
C LYS A 290 -10.48 -6.77 10.68
N ILE A 291 -9.73 -6.00 9.91
CA ILE A 291 -10.02 -5.70 8.49
C ILE A 291 -10.01 -6.99 7.68
N GLN A 292 -8.99 -7.83 7.84
CA GLN A 292 -8.91 -9.12 7.13
C GLN A 292 -10.14 -9.99 7.41
N ASP A 293 -10.55 -10.12 8.68
CA ASP A 293 -11.71 -10.93 9.06
C ASP A 293 -13.02 -10.31 8.56
N LYS A 294 -13.14 -8.98 8.61
CA LYS A 294 -14.30 -8.26 8.07
C LYS A 294 -14.44 -8.43 6.56
N VAL A 295 -13.34 -8.29 5.81
CA VAL A 295 -13.30 -8.50 4.36
C VAL A 295 -13.73 -9.93 4.00
N LYS A 296 -13.22 -10.95 4.70
CA LYS A 296 -13.63 -12.34 4.50
C LYS A 296 -15.14 -12.53 4.74
N ALA A 297 -15.68 -11.91 5.78
CA ALA A 297 -17.10 -11.99 6.11
C ALA A 297 -17.98 -11.29 5.06
N LEU A 298 -17.48 -10.23 4.41
CA LEU A 298 -18.20 -9.52 3.35
C LEU A 298 -18.19 -10.25 2.01
N ILE A 299 -17.10 -10.97 1.69
CA ILE A 299 -16.96 -11.69 0.41
C ILE A 299 -17.64 -13.07 0.42
N ASN A 300 -17.72 -13.73 1.58
CA ASN A 300 -18.25 -15.09 1.69
C ASN A 300 -19.76 -15.16 2.01
N LYS A 301 -20.49 -14.06 1.83
CA LYS A 301 -21.96 -13.99 1.95
C LYS A 301 -22.61 -14.07 0.57
#